data_AF-A0A5C7UT61-F1
#
_entry.id   AF-A0A5C7UT61-F1
#
_cell.length_a   1.000
_cell.length_b   1.000
_cell.length_c   1.000
_cell.angle_alpha   90.00
_cell.angle_beta   90.00
_cell.angle_gamma   90.00
#
_symmetry.space_group_name_H-M   'P 1'
#
loop_
_entity.id
_entity.type
_entity.pdbx_description
1 polymer ?
#
loop_
_entity_poly.entity_id
_entity_poly.type
_entity_poly.pdbx_seq_one_letter_code
_entity_poly.pdbx_strand_id
1 'polypeptide(L)'
;MPNPPTPHALYGDLFVAVQTSRVYADGKSFVDARPRLAPAEICARYAAERERPGFVLADFVHAHFELPAPPAPPAGPRREIREHIRALWPLLLREQRAAVEGDSLLPLPRPYVVPGGRFQELYYWDSYFTMLGLVVDGRQDLALDMLADFAELLRRHGFIPNSSRSYMLSRSQPPFFFLMVALLHADDPDAGFARHLAELRAEHAFWMDGEAGLAPGQAHRRVLRTADGALLNRYWDDRDTPREESWREDVETAAAAAHRPAAEVWRDLRAGAESGWDFSSRWCADPARIATIETTAIAPVDLNALLCGLEQAIAAGAAHAGEPALAAQFHARAQARQQLLQTRFWSGDTQAGHFADLRWQSADAARPLTAAALMPLFLGLATRAQAAAMAAQTAQRLLGANGLLTTALASGQQWDAPNGWAPLQWIAAQGLARYGHGALATEIAGRWCDSVRRVFEATGRLLEKYDAAQDRPGGGGEYETQDGFGWTNGVYVALQDGLLKT
;
A
#
# COMPACT_ATOMS: atom_id res chain seq x y z
N MET A 1 6.36 17.16 17.76
CA MET A 1 5.04 17.38 18.41
C MET A 1 4.45 16.00 18.71
N PRO A 2 3.66 15.81 19.78
CA PRO A 2 2.96 14.54 19.98
C PRO A 2 2.03 14.25 18.79
N ASN A 3 1.88 12.97 18.45
CA ASN A 3 0.93 12.56 17.41
C ASN A 3 -0.50 12.96 17.83
N PRO A 4 -1.35 13.41 16.89
CA PRO A 4 -2.74 13.72 17.20
C PRO A 4 -3.46 12.46 17.71
N PRO A 5 -4.44 12.62 18.63
CA PRO A 5 -5.24 11.50 19.10
C PRO A 5 -6.06 10.91 17.95
N THR A 6 -6.36 9.62 18.04
CA THR A 6 -7.20 8.94 17.05
C THR A 6 -8.68 9.06 17.40
N PRO A 7 -9.59 8.84 16.44
CA PRO A 7 -11.03 8.83 16.71
C PRO A 7 -11.43 7.94 17.90
N HIS A 8 -10.87 6.73 18.02
CA HIS A 8 -11.13 5.88 19.19
C HIS A 8 -10.65 6.53 20.50
N ALA A 9 -9.46 7.15 20.50
CA ALA A 9 -8.94 7.85 21.68
C ALA A 9 -9.75 9.10 22.05
N LEU A 10 -10.35 9.78 21.07
CA LEU A 10 -11.16 10.98 21.26
C LEU A 10 -12.57 10.66 21.77
N TYR A 11 -13.21 9.64 21.20
CA TYR A 11 -14.63 9.39 21.40
C TYR A 11 -14.95 8.15 22.25
N GLY A 12 -13.97 7.29 22.54
CA GLY A 12 -14.11 6.17 23.50
C GLY A 12 -15.34 5.29 23.26
N ASP A 13 -16.20 5.18 24.27
CA ASP A 13 -17.46 4.41 24.20
C ASP A 13 -18.36 4.82 23.04
N LEU A 14 -18.41 6.12 22.69
CA LEU A 14 -19.20 6.59 21.55
C LEU A 14 -18.67 5.97 20.26
N PHE A 15 -17.35 5.95 20.07
CA PHE A 15 -16.74 5.32 18.90
C PHE A 15 -17.12 3.85 18.77
N VAL A 16 -16.97 3.09 19.86
CA VAL A 16 -17.26 1.66 19.85
C VAL A 16 -18.74 1.41 19.56
N ALA A 17 -19.64 2.20 20.16
CA ALA A 17 -21.07 2.08 19.92
C ALA A 17 -21.43 2.37 18.46
N VAL A 18 -20.84 3.40 17.86
CA VAL A 18 -21.08 3.79 16.47
C VAL A 18 -20.63 2.70 15.49
N GLN A 19 -19.41 2.18 15.67
CA GLN A 19 -18.87 1.13 14.78
C GLN A 19 -19.62 -0.19 14.91
N THR A 20 -19.94 -0.61 16.14
CA THR A 20 -20.62 -1.90 16.37
C THR A 20 -22.10 -1.87 15.98
N SER A 21 -22.77 -0.73 16.12
CA SER A 21 -24.19 -0.56 15.76
C SER A 21 -24.42 -0.28 14.27
N ARG A 22 -23.37 -0.16 13.46
CA ARG A 22 -23.44 0.17 12.03
C ARG A 22 -24.28 1.41 11.74
N VAL A 23 -24.03 2.50 12.47
CA VAL A 23 -24.67 3.80 12.19
C VAL A 23 -24.43 4.21 10.74
N TYR A 24 -23.21 3.94 10.24
CA TYR A 24 -22.88 3.98 8.83
C TYR A 24 -22.65 2.56 8.30
N ALA A 25 -22.92 2.35 7.01
CA ALA A 25 -22.69 1.07 6.34
C ALA A 25 -21.20 0.73 6.20
N ASP A 26 -20.35 1.76 6.15
CA ASP A 26 -18.89 1.65 6.09
C ASP A 26 -18.28 2.26 7.37
N GLY A 27 -17.51 1.47 8.10
CA GLY A 27 -16.82 1.88 9.34
C GLY A 27 -15.83 3.04 9.15
N LYS A 28 -15.28 3.23 7.94
CA LYS A 28 -14.41 4.37 7.64
C LYS A 28 -15.16 5.70 7.64
N SER A 29 -16.48 5.68 7.42
CA SER A 29 -17.29 6.90 7.40
C SER A 29 -17.21 7.64 8.73
N PHE A 30 -17.26 6.94 9.87
CA PHE A 30 -17.22 7.59 11.17
C PHE A 30 -15.83 8.12 11.53
N VAL A 31 -14.78 7.38 11.21
CA VAL A 31 -13.41 7.78 11.56
C VAL A 31 -12.92 8.98 10.75
N ASP A 32 -13.59 9.28 9.64
CA ASP A 32 -13.35 10.45 8.80
C ASP A 32 -14.36 11.58 9.02
N ALA A 33 -15.37 11.36 9.86
CA ALA A 33 -16.40 12.35 10.12
C ALA A 33 -15.82 13.52 10.92
N ARG A 34 -16.15 14.74 10.49
CA ARG A 34 -15.74 15.97 11.17
C ARG A 34 -16.69 16.26 12.31
N PRO A 35 -16.21 16.47 13.54
CA PRO A 35 -17.09 16.84 14.64
C PRO A 35 -17.59 18.28 14.46
N ARG A 36 -18.86 18.53 14.78
CA ARG A 36 -19.48 19.87 14.75
C ARG A 36 -19.20 20.68 16.02
N LEU A 37 -18.72 20.02 17.08
CA LEU A 37 -18.38 20.58 18.39
C LEU A 37 -17.05 19.99 18.86
N ALA A 38 -16.48 20.53 19.94
CA ALA A 38 -15.27 19.95 20.52
C ALA A 38 -15.52 18.48 20.95
N PRO A 39 -14.56 17.54 20.73
CA PRO A 39 -14.75 16.12 21.06
C PRO A 39 -15.20 15.87 22.51
N ALA A 40 -14.61 16.59 23.47
CA ALA A 40 -14.97 16.49 24.88
C ALA A 40 -16.43 16.87 25.16
N GLU A 41 -16.96 17.87 24.45
CA GLU A 41 -18.35 18.29 24.57
C GLU A 41 -19.30 17.23 23.99
N ILE A 42 -18.97 16.66 22.83
CA ILE A 42 -19.75 15.57 22.21
C ILE A 42 -19.80 14.36 23.16
N CYS A 43 -18.67 13.97 23.74
CA CYS A 43 -18.61 12.87 24.69
C CYS A 43 -19.45 13.13 25.95
N ALA A 44 -19.42 14.35 26.49
CA ALA A 44 -20.24 14.73 27.64
C ALA A 44 -21.74 14.67 27.32
N ARG A 45 -22.16 15.15 26.14
CA ARG A 45 -23.55 15.06 25.66
C ARG A 45 -23.98 13.60 25.49
N TYR A 46 -23.16 12.78 24.84
CA TYR A 46 -23.44 11.36 24.68
C TYR A 46 -23.65 10.65 26.02
N ALA A 47 -22.75 10.88 26.99
CA ALA A 47 -22.88 10.30 28.33
C ALA A 47 -24.17 10.73 29.06
N ALA A 48 -24.63 11.97 28.84
CA ALA A 48 -25.84 12.50 29.46
C ALA A 48 -27.15 12.09 28.74
N GLU A 49 -27.07 11.72 27.47
CA GLU A 49 -28.22 11.44 26.61
C GLU A 49 -28.46 9.96 26.35
N ARG A 50 -27.42 9.12 26.35
CA ARG A 50 -27.50 7.70 25.94
C ARG A 50 -28.45 6.85 26.80
N GLU A 51 -28.66 7.23 28.05
CA GLU A 51 -29.55 6.51 28.99
C GLU A 51 -30.99 7.06 28.97
N ARG A 52 -31.29 8.09 28.17
CA ARG A 52 -32.63 8.69 28.13
C ARG A 52 -33.60 7.82 27.32
N PRO A 53 -34.87 7.68 27.75
CA PRO A 53 -35.89 7.03 26.94
C PRO A 53 -36.02 7.68 25.56
N GLY A 54 -35.97 6.88 24.50
CA GLY A 54 -36.09 7.36 23.12
C GLY A 54 -34.78 7.84 22.47
N PHE A 55 -33.63 7.68 23.13
CA PHE A 55 -32.33 7.96 22.50
C PHE A 55 -32.08 7.06 21.28
N VAL A 56 -31.69 7.68 20.17
CA VAL A 56 -31.30 6.99 18.92
C VAL A 56 -29.88 7.41 18.59
N LEU A 57 -28.94 6.44 18.64
CA LEU A 57 -27.52 6.71 18.40
C LEU A 57 -27.26 7.35 17.02
N ALA A 58 -27.97 6.89 15.98
CA ALA A 58 -27.82 7.43 14.63
C ALA A 58 -28.20 8.92 14.56
N ASP A 59 -29.31 9.32 15.18
CA ASP A 59 -29.75 10.72 15.22
C ASP A 59 -28.74 11.60 15.96
N PHE A 60 -28.21 11.10 17.08
CA PHE A 60 -27.15 11.79 17.83
C PHE A 60 -25.90 11.99 16.97
N VAL A 61 -25.44 10.95 16.28
CA VAL A 61 -24.25 11.02 15.41
C VAL A 61 -24.47 12.00 14.26
N HIS A 62 -25.60 11.93 13.55
CA HIS A 62 -25.90 12.84 12.44
C HIS A 62 -26.03 14.30 12.89
N ALA A 63 -26.47 14.55 14.13
CA ALA A 63 -26.55 15.88 14.71
C ALA A 63 -25.18 16.46 15.11
N HIS A 64 -24.19 15.61 15.40
CA HIS A 64 -22.90 16.03 15.96
C HIS A 64 -21.70 15.85 15.04
N PHE A 65 -21.85 15.13 13.92
CA PHE A 65 -20.79 14.87 12.97
C PHE A 65 -21.22 15.21 11.54
N GLU A 66 -20.24 15.51 10.70
CA GLU A 66 -20.42 15.78 9.27
C GLU A 66 -19.48 14.89 8.46
N LEU A 67 -20.04 14.12 7.53
CA LEU A 67 -19.24 13.30 6.63
C LEU A 67 -18.56 14.18 5.56
N PRO A 68 -17.32 13.88 5.17
CA PRO A 68 -16.69 14.51 4.02
C PRO A 68 -17.53 14.28 2.75
N ALA A 69 -17.87 15.34 2.03
CA ALA A 69 -18.59 15.21 0.77
C ALA A 69 -17.64 14.70 -0.34
N PRO A 70 -17.98 13.63 -1.07
CA PRO A 70 -17.20 13.23 -2.24
C PRO A 70 -17.31 14.29 -3.35
N PRO A 71 -16.27 14.45 -4.20
CA PRO A 71 -16.34 15.36 -5.33
C PRO A 71 -17.42 14.88 -6.32
N ALA A 72 -18.12 15.84 -6.93
CA ALA A 72 -19.06 15.52 -7.99
C ALA A 72 -18.32 14.88 -9.19
N PRO A 73 -18.93 13.89 -9.87
CA PRO A 73 -18.33 13.31 -11.07
C PRO A 73 -18.18 14.38 -12.16
N PRO A 74 -17.25 14.19 -13.13
CA PRO A 74 -17.08 15.14 -14.22
C PRO A 74 -18.39 15.35 -14.98
N ALA A 75 -18.84 16.60 -15.10
CA ALA A 75 -20.00 16.95 -15.92
C ALA A 75 -19.66 16.94 -17.42
N GLY A 76 -20.66 16.63 -18.25
CA GLY A 76 -20.57 16.72 -19.71
C GLY A 76 -20.65 15.38 -20.45
N PRO A 77 -20.50 15.37 -21.78
CA PRO A 77 -20.52 14.16 -22.58
C PRO A 77 -19.35 13.24 -22.22
N ARG A 78 -19.55 11.94 -22.46
CA ARG A 78 -18.50 10.94 -22.26
C ARG A 78 -17.32 11.24 -23.16
N ARG A 79 -16.13 11.33 -22.57
CA ARG A 79 -14.85 11.62 -23.24
C ARG A 79 -14.14 10.32 -23.59
N GLU A 80 -13.19 10.40 -24.51
CA GLU A 80 -12.20 9.33 -24.68
C GLU A 80 -11.41 9.12 -23.38
N ILE A 81 -10.99 7.87 -23.11
CA ILE A 81 -10.42 7.49 -21.81
C ILE A 81 -9.24 8.37 -21.38
N ARG A 82 -8.36 8.76 -22.30
CA ARG A 82 -7.21 9.63 -21.99
C ARG A 82 -7.62 11.05 -21.62
N GLU A 83 -8.60 11.61 -22.33
CA GLU A 83 -9.16 12.93 -21.99
C GLU A 83 -9.93 12.89 -20.68
N HIS A 84 -10.60 11.77 -20.38
CA HIS A 84 -11.26 11.55 -19.10
C HIS A 84 -10.24 11.51 -17.96
N ILE A 85 -9.17 10.73 -18.08
CA ILE A 85 -8.12 10.65 -17.05
C ILE A 85 -7.51 12.03 -16.77
N ARG A 86 -7.16 12.81 -17.81
CA ARG A 86 -6.64 14.18 -17.61
C ARG A 86 -7.62 15.09 -16.87
N ALA A 87 -8.91 14.90 -17.09
CA ALA A 87 -9.97 15.66 -16.43
C ALA A 87 -10.24 15.23 -14.99
N LEU A 88 -9.81 14.03 -14.59
CA LEU A 88 -9.93 13.55 -13.23
C LEU A 88 -8.88 14.15 -12.30
N TRP A 89 -7.69 14.50 -12.79
CA TRP A 89 -6.60 15.01 -11.92
C TRP A 89 -7.03 16.21 -11.05
N PRO A 90 -7.73 17.24 -11.56
CA PRO A 90 -8.23 18.33 -10.71
C PRO A 90 -9.30 17.89 -9.72
N LEU A 91 -10.10 16.86 -10.03
CA LEU A 91 -11.16 16.36 -9.15
C LEU A 91 -10.63 15.48 -8.02
N LEU A 92 -9.47 14.86 -8.22
CA LEU A 92 -8.74 14.08 -7.23
C LEU A 92 -7.80 14.93 -6.37
N LEU A 93 -7.67 16.23 -6.65
CA LEU A 93 -6.84 17.14 -5.86
C LEU A 93 -7.49 17.44 -4.50
N ARG A 94 -6.71 17.36 -3.43
CA ARG A 94 -7.10 17.79 -2.08
C ARG A 94 -6.07 18.75 -1.51
N GLU A 95 -6.55 19.57 -0.59
CA GLU A 95 -5.73 20.55 0.12
C GLU A 95 -6.29 20.74 1.53
N GLN A 96 -5.49 20.41 2.54
CA GLN A 96 -5.83 20.61 3.95
C GLN A 96 -4.57 21.06 4.69
N ARG A 97 -4.31 22.37 4.69
CA ARG A 97 -3.08 22.93 5.28
C ARG A 97 -3.11 23.08 6.79
N ALA A 98 -4.31 23.19 7.36
CA ALA A 98 -4.52 23.43 8.79
C ALA A 98 -5.16 22.20 9.45
N ALA A 99 -4.69 21.90 10.67
CA ALA A 99 -5.35 20.93 11.53
C ALA A 99 -6.75 21.43 11.91
N VAL A 100 -7.72 20.53 11.92
CA VAL A 100 -9.06 20.78 12.44
C VAL A 100 -9.22 19.92 13.69
N GLU A 101 -9.66 20.51 14.80
CA GLU A 101 -9.80 19.79 16.06
C GLU A 101 -10.77 18.62 15.89
N GLY A 102 -10.32 17.43 16.27
CA GLY A 102 -11.11 16.20 16.18
C GLY A 102 -11.31 15.64 14.77
N ASP A 103 -10.79 16.29 13.72
CA ASP A 103 -10.64 15.68 12.39
C ASP A 103 -9.44 14.73 12.43
N SER A 104 -9.60 13.54 11.85
CA SER A 104 -8.52 12.57 11.73
C SER A 104 -7.53 12.92 10.61
N LEU A 105 -7.90 13.78 9.64
CA LEU A 105 -7.03 14.16 8.53
C LEU A 105 -5.81 14.94 9.00
N LEU A 106 -4.61 14.47 8.65
CA LEU A 106 -3.35 15.13 8.97
C LEU A 106 -3.13 16.32 8.00
N PRO A 107 -2.73 17.49 8.52
CA PRO A 107 -2.49 18.64 7.67
C PRO A 107 -1.20 18.48 6.85
N LEU A 108 -1.28 18.73 5.55
CA LEU A 108 -0.14 18.70 4.63
C LEU A 108 0.09 20.10 4.02
N PRO A 109 1.37 20.52 3.86
CA PRO A 109 1.68 21.88 3.41
C PRO A 109 1.32 22.13 1.94
N ARG A 110 1.19 21.09 1.11
CA ARG A 110 0.97 21.23 -0.33
C ARG A 110 -0.30 20.50 -0.79
N PRO A 111 -0.78 20.78 -2.01
CA PRO A 111 -1.85 20.00 -2.62
C PRO A 111 -1.37 18.59 -2.98
N TYR A 112 -2.26 17.62 -2.89
CA TYR A 112 -1.97 16.23 -3.22
C TYR A 112 -3.14 15.55 -3.94
N VAL A 113 -2.82 14.50 -4.71
CA VAL A 113 -3.81 13.69 -5.43
C VAL A 113 -4.20 12.49 -4.57
N VAL A 114 -5.51 12.28 -4.37
CA VAL A 114 -6.04 11.11 -3.65
C VAL A 114 -6.42 9.99 -4.61
N PRO A 115 -6.53 8.73 -4.15
CA PRO A 115 -6.95 7.63 -5.01
C PRO A 115 -8.34 7.83 -5.63
N GLY A 116 -9.34 8.27 -4.84
CA GLY A 116 -10.73 8.43 -5.30
C GLY A 116 -11.73 7.65 -4.44
N GLY A 117 -13.03 7.90 -4.65
CA GLY A 117 -14.10 7.26 -3.88
C GLY A 117 -14.03 7.58 -2.38
N ARG A 118 -14.02 6.56 -1.52
CA ARG A 118 -13.89 6.70 -0.05
C ARG A 118 -12.49 7.12 0.41
N PHE A 119 -11.48 7.05 -0.46
CA PHE A 119 -10.10 7.40 -0.14
C PHE A 119 -9.87 8.88 -0.40
N GLN A 120 -9.96 9.68 0.67
CA GLN A 120 -9.98 11.14 0.64
C GLN A 120 -8.71 11.75 1.26
N GLU A 121 -7.68 10.93 1.42
CA GLU A 121 -6.40 11.26 2.04
C GLU A 121 -5.24 10.80 1.15
N LEU A 122 -4.04 11.33 1.40
CA LEU A 122 -2.83 10.91 0.70
C LEU A 122 -2.47 9.48 1.15
N TYR A 123 -2.43 8.53 0.21
CA TYR A 123 -1.95 7.16 0.44
C TYR A 123 -0.52 7.00 -0.07
N TYR A 124 0.31 6.24 0.65
CA TYR A 124 1.74 6.22 0.38
C TYR A 124 2.09 5.56 -0.97
N TRP A 125 1.98 4.24 -1.10
CA TRP A 125 2.46 3.56 -2.32
C TRP A 125 1.60 3.85 -3.56
N ASP A 126 0.29 4.06 -3.39
CA ASP A 126 -0.66 4.50 -4.43
C ASP A 126 -0.16 5.75 -5.17
N SER A 127 0.46 6.66 -4.41
CA SER A 127 0.95 7.92 -4.94
C SER A 127 2.07 7.73 -5.95
N TYR A 128 2.94 6.73 -5.80
CA TYR A 128 3.99 6.47 -6.80
C TYR A 128 3.34 6.14 -8.15
N PHE A 129 2.37 5.24 -8.17
CA PHE A 129 1.68 4.82 -9.39
C PHE A 129 0.83 5.95 -9.98
N THR A 130 0.24 6.79 -9.14
CA THR A 130 -0.46 8.01 -9.58
C THR A 130 0.52 9.01 -10.21
N MET A 131 1.70 9.22 -9.61
CA MET A 131 2.75 10.11 -10.09
C MET A 131 3.26 9.71 -11.48
N LEU A 132 3.27 8.41 -11.83
CA LEU A 132 3.63 7.98 -13.19
C LEU A 132 2.75 8.67 -14.24
N GLY A 133 1.42 8.66 -14.04
CA GLY A 133 0.50 9.33 -14.96
C GLY A 133 0.59 10.84 -14.91
N LEU A 134 0.77 11.42 -13.73
CA LEU A 134 0.97 12.86 -13.59
C LEU A 134 2.19 13.33 -14.39
N VAL A 135 3.32 12.63 -14.30
CA VAL A 135 4.53 12.97 -15.06
C VAL A 135 4.28 12.87 -16.56
N VAL A 136 3.66 11.80 -17.04
CA VAL A 136 3.34 11.64 -18.48
C VAL A 136 2.36 12.71 -18.98
N ASP A 137 1.38 13.10 -18.16
CA ASP A 137 0.43 14.17 -18.49
C ASP A 137 0.98 15.60 -18.25
N GLY A 138 2.29 15.74 -18.00
CA GLY A 138 2.95 17.05 -17.82
C GLY A 138 2.62 17.75 -16.50
N ARG A 139 2.10 17.02 -15.52
CA ARG A 139 1.78 17.48 -14.14
C ARG A 139 2.88 17.15 -13.14
N GLN A 140 4.13 17.31 -13.56
CA GLN A 140 5.29 17.13 -12.68
C GLN A 140 5.28 18.10 -11.49
N ASP A 141 4.61 19.27 -11.63
CA ASP A 141 4.33 20.20 -10.54
C ASP A 141 3.63 19.52 -9.35
N LEU A 142 2.54 18.78 -9.61
CA LEU A 142 1.80 18.06 -8.56
C LEU A 142 2.61 16.91 -7.98
N ALA A 143 3.35 16.19 -8.83
CA ALA A 143 4.17 15.09 -8.37
C ALA A 143 5.30 15.59 -7.43
N LEU A 144 5.91 16.75 -7.73
CA LEU A 144 6.87 17.41 -6.85
C LEU A 144 6.23 17.88 -5.54
N ASP A 145 5.00 18.38 -5.58
CA ASP A 145 4.27 18.76 -4.37
C ASP A 145 4.00 17.54 -3.46
N MET A 146 3.54 16.43 -4.03
CA MET A 146 3.35 15.16 -3.30
C MET A 146 4.67 14.62 -2.72
N LEU A 147 5.77 14.66 -3.48
CA LEU A 147 7.09 14.25 -2.97
C LEU A 147 7.50 15.08 -1.75
N ALA A 148 7.26 16.40 -1.79
CA ALA A 148 7.58 17.28 -0.68
C ALA A 148 6.68 17.06 0.55
N ASP A 149 5.42 16.68 0.36
CA ASP A 149 4.52 16.26 1.46
C ASP A 149 5.00 14.94 2.10
N PHE A 150 5.48 13.97 1.31
CA PHE A 150 6.08 12.75 1.86
C PHE A 150 7.37 13.03 2.66
N ALA A 151 8.21 13.93 2.17
CA ALA A 151 9.39 14.40 2.91
C ALA A 151 8.99 15.09 4.23
N GLU A 152 7.89 15.86 4.24
CA GLU A 152 7.34 16.45 5.46
C GLU A 152 6.85 15.39 6.45
N LEU A 153 6.15 14.35 5.99
CA LEU A 153 5.71 13.24 6.84
C LEU A 153 6.90 12.52 7.48
N LEU A 154 7.96 12.25 6.71
CA LEU A 154 9.22 11.69 7.23
C LEU A 154 9.85 12.59 8.30
N ARG A 155 9.93 13.90 8.06
CA ARG A 155 10.49 14.85 9.04
C ARG A 155 9.64 14.98 10.31
N ARG A 156 8.31 14.88 10.21
CA ARG A 156 7.40 15.01 11.36
C ARG A 156 7.27 13.74 12.19
N HIS A 157 7.17 12.59 11.53
CA HIS A 157 6.79 11.32 12.17
C HIS A 157 7.91 10.28 12.16
N GLY A 158 8.99 10.50 11.39
CA GLY A 158 10.08 9.54 11.21
C GLY A 158 9.79 8.45 10.17
N PHE A 159 8.58 8.44 9.59
CA PHE A 159 8.13 7.51 8.55
C PHE A 159 6.97 8.11 7.77
N ILE A 160 6.61 7.50 6.65
CA ILE A 160 5.41 7.84 5.90
C ILE A 160 4.29 6.91 6.37
N PRO A 161 3.20 7.42 6.98
CA PRO A 161 2.07 6.58 7.37
C PRO A 161 1.34 6.00 6.16
N ASN A 162 0.59 4.91 6.37
CA ASN A 162 -0.24 4.27 5.33
C ASN A 162 -1.05 5.31 4.52
N SER A 163 -1.76 6.17 5.24
CA SER A 163 -2.34 7.38 4.68
C SER A 163 -2.27 8.55 5.65
N SER A 164 -2.57 9.76 5.19
CA SER A 164 -2.49 10.99 5.99
C SER A 164 -3.63 11.14 7.01
N ARG A 165 -3.87 10.12 7.84
CA ARG A 165 -4.89 10.08 8.92
C ARG A 165 -4.27 9.74 10.27
N SER A 166 -4.81 10.26 11.37
CA SER A 166 -4.28 10.03 12.72
C SER A 166 -4.30 8.55 13.13
N TYR A 167 -5.34 7.80 12.73
CA TYR A 167 -5.46 6.36 12.95
C TYR A 167 -4.49 5.51 12.10
N MET A 168 -3.76 6.13 11.18
CA MET A 168 -2.73 5.50 10.36
C MET A 168 -1.31 5.74 10.87
N LEU A 169 -1.12 6.56 11.92
CA LEU A 169 0.20 6.83 12.52
C LEU A 169 0.79 5.65 13.32
N SER A 170 0.24 4.45 13.19
CA SER A 170 0.80 3.22 13.77
C SER A 170 1.48 2.31 12.74
N ARG A 171 1.36 2.61 11.44
CA ARG A 171 1.91 1.79 10.36
C ARG A 171 2.22 2.60 9.10
N SER A 172 3.14 2.10 8.29
CA SER A 172 3.48 2.65 6.98
C SER A 172 2.68 1.97 5.85
N GLN A 173 3.28 1.91 4.67
CA GLN A 173 2.89 1.16 3.49
C GLN A 173 4.18 0.74 2.74
N PRO A 174 4.15 -0.03 1.64
CA PRO A 174 5.35 -0.39 0.89
C PRO A 174 6.26 0.84 0.59
N PRO A 175 7.58 0.78 0.86
CA PRO A 175 8.43 1.98 0.82
C PRO A 175 8.84 2.38 -0.59
N PHE A 176 8.03 3.21 -1.23
CA PHE A 176 8.20 3.70 -2.60
C PHE A 176 8.83 5.10 -2.71
N PHE A 177 9.17 5.78 -1.61
CA PHE A 177 9.68 7.16 -1.63
C PHE A 177 10.94 7.30 -2.48
N PHE A 178 11.89 6.36 -2.39
CA PHE A 178 13.07 6.40 -3.28
C PHE A 178 12.71 6.26 -4.76
N LEU A 179 11.68 5.49 -5.10
CA LEU A 179 11.18 5.38 -6.48
C LEU A 179 10.48 6.66 -6.94
N MET A 180 9.79 7.36 -6.04
CA MET A 180 9.23 8.70 -6.31
C MET A 180 10.35 9.72 -6.59
N VAL A 181 11.43 9.70 -5.78
CA VAL A 181 12.62 10.54 -6.01
C VAL A 181 13.25 10.23 -7.36
N ALA A 182 13.45 8.95 -7.70
CA ALA A 182 14.02 8.52 -8.97
C ALA A 182 13.14 8.94 -10.16
N LEU A 183 11.81 8.81 -10.05
CA LEU A 183 10.86 9.22 -11.09
C LEU A 183 10.97 10.71 -11.42
N LEU A 184 11.10 11.57 -10.40
CA LEU A 184 11.14 13.03 -10.58
C LEU A 184 12.53 13.58 -10.90
N HIS A 185 13.56 12.73 -10.83
CA HIS A 185 14.93 13.07 -11.17
C HIS A 185 15.49 12.08 -12.21
N ALA A 186 14.69 11.71 -13.21
CA ALA A 186 15.04 10.65 -14.15
C ALA A 186 16.37 10.86 -14.90
N ASP A 187 16.78 12.12 -15.12
CA ASP A 187 18.04 12.47 -15.78
C ASP A 187 19.28 12.29 -14.88
N ASP A 188 19.10 12.45 -13.56
CA ASP A 188 20.15 12.24 -12.55
C ASP A 188 19.52 11.79 -11.21
N PRO A 189 19.17 10.49 -11.10
CA PRO A 189 18.57 9.96 -9.88
C PRO A 189 19.46 10.11 -8.65
N ASP A 190 20.79 10.00 -8.82
CA ASP A 190 21.77 10.09 -7.74
C ASP A 190 21.78 11.48 -7.10
N ALA A 191 21.69 12.55 -7.91
CA ALA A 191 21.47 13.91 -7.39
C ALA A 191 20.11 14.04 -6.66
N GLY A 192 19.07 13.37 -7.16
CA GLY A 192 17.78 13.27 -6.49
C GLY A 192 17.90 12.63 -5.10
N PHE A 193 18.59 11.50 -5.01
CA PHE A 193 18.85 10.78 -3.76
C PHE A 193 19.72 11.59 -2.80
N ALA A 194 20.75 12.29 -3.30
CA ALA A 194 21.58 13.18 -2.49
C ALA A 194 20.76 14.32 -1.87
N ARG A 195 19.84 14.93 -2.65
CA ARG A 195 18.93 15.98 -2.14
C ARG A 195 17.99 15.51 -1.04
N HIS A 196 17.61 14.23 -1.05
CA HIS A 196 16.66 13.65 -0.09
C HIS A 196 17.32 12.61 0.82
N LEU A 197 18.65 12.68 0.99
CA LEU A 197 19.42 11.65 1.70
C LEU A 197 18.99 11.52 3.16
N ALA A 198 18.62 12.63 3.80
CA ALA A 198 18.13 12.64 5.17
C ALA A 198 16.79 11.89 5.30
N GLU A 199 15.84 12.16 4.39
CA GLU A 199 14.54 11.52 4.32
C GLU A 199 14.64 10.03 4.02
N LEU A 200 15.46 9.63 3.04
CA LEU A 200 15.72 8.23 2.72
C LEU A 200 16.30 7.46 3.91
N ARG A 201 17.24 8.08 4.63
CA ARG A 201 17.82 7.49 5.85
C ARG A 201 16.81 7.41 7.00
N ALA A 202 15.95 8.40 7.15
CA ALA A 202 14.89 8.38 8.15
C ALA A 202 13.91 7.22 7.89
N GLU A 203 13.49 7.04 6.63
CA GLU A 203 12.65 5.92 6.24
C GLU A 203 13.34 4.57 6.51
N HIS A 204 14.60 4.41 6.10
CA HIS A 204 15.35 3.18 6.37
C HIS A 204 15.48 2.94 7.89
N ALA A 205 15.70 3.98 8.70
CA ALA A 205 15.78 3.86 10.15
C ALA A 205 14.46 3.37 10.76
N PHE A 206 13.30 3.81 10.25
CA PHE A 206 12.00 3.29 10.66
C PHE A 206 11.86 1.78 10.38
N TRP A 207 12.23 1.34 9.17
CA TRP A 207 12.15 -0.07 8.80
C TRP A 207 13.14 -0.94 9.58
N MET A 208 14.29 -0.39 9.96
CA MET A 208 15.35 -1.08 10.69
C MET A 208 15.30 -0.84 12.22
N ASP A 209 14.25 -0.22 12.74
CA ASP A 209 14.11 0.07 14.16
C ASP A 209 14.16 -1.22 15.00
N GLY A 210 15.09 -1.25 15.96
CA GLY A 210 15.39 -2.42 16.80
C GLY A 210 16.42 -3.40 16.22
N GLU A 211 17.06 -3.13 15.07
CA GLU A 211 18.09 -4.04 14.54
C GLU A 211 19.31 -4.16 15.47
N ALA A 212 19.65 -3.08 16.17
CA ALA A 212 20.76 -2.98 17.10
C ALA A 212 20.41 -3.71 18.41
N GLY A 213 20.86 -4.96 18.53
CA GLY A 213 20.62 -5.81 19.71
C GLY A 213 19.62 -6.94 19.49
N LEU A 214 19.02 -7.05 18.30
CA LEU A 214 18.17 -8.19 17.97
C LEU A 214 19.00 -9.48 17.87
N ALA A 215 18.73 -10.48 18.72
CA ALA A 215 19.45 -11.75 18.68
C ALA A 215 18.94 -12.69 17.57
N PRO A 216 19.74 -13.66 17.10
CA PRO A 216 19.27 -14.66 16.13
C PRO A 216 18.03 -15.41 16.63
N GLY A 217 17.06 -15.65 15.73
CA GLY A 217 15.79 -16.29 16.07
C GLY A 217 14.74 -15.35 16.69
N GLN A 218 14.99 -14.04 16.72
CA GLN A 218 14.06 -13.05 17.28
C GLN A 218 13.56 -12.06 16.22
N ALA A 219 12.43 -11.41 16.54
CA ALA A 219 11.91 -10.30 15.76
C ALA A 219 11.55 -9.14 16.69
N HIS A 220 11.73 -7.91 16.21
CA HIS A 220 11.31 -6.69 16.86
C HIS A 220 10.72 -5.77 15.80
N ARG A 221 9.44 -5.40 15.98
CA ARG A 221 8.70 -4.56 15.02
C ARG A 221 8.84 -5.10 13.58
N ARG A 222 9.35 -4.28 12.66
CA ARG A 222 9.56 -4.58 11.24
C ARG A 222 10.85 -5.38 10.97
N VAL A 223 11.70 -5.63 11.97
CA VAL A 223 12.97 -6.34 11.80
C VAL A 223 12.85 -7.75 12.33
N LEU A 224 13.38 -8.71 11.57
CA LEU A 224 13.53 -10.09 12.01
C LEU A 224 14.94 -10.58 11.74
N ARG A 225 15.47 -11.38 12.68
CA ARG A 225 16.77 -12.02 12.55
C ARG A 225 16.57 -13.53 12.56
N THR A 226 16.89 -14.18 11.45
CA THR A 226 16.80 -15.64 11.33
C THR A 226 17.73 -16.34 12.32
N ALA A 227 17.53 -17.64 12.53
CA ALA A 227 18.35 -18.43 13.46
C ALA A 227 19.86 -18.41 13.10
N ASP A 228 20.18 -18.30 11.81
CA ASP A 228 21.56 -18.18 11.31
C ASP A 228 22.03 -16.71 11.15
N GLY A 229 21.28 -15.76 11.69
CA GLY A 229 21.72 -14.37 11.85
C GLY A 229 21.40 -13.41 10.70
N ALA A 230 20.77 -13.87 9.62
CA ALA A 230 20.37 -13.00 8.52
C ALA A 230 19.28 -12.02 8.97
N LEU A 231 19.45 -10.75 8.61
CA LEU A 231 18.48 -9.69 8.85
C LEU A 231 17.55 -9.56 7.66
N LEU A 232 16.26 -9.61 7.94
CA LEU A 232 15.20 -9.35 6.97
C LEU A 232 14.17 -8.43 7.61
N ASN A 233 13.17 -8.05 6.83
CA ASN A 233 12.05 -7.26 7.31
C ASN A 233 10.72 -7.94 7.08
N ARG A 234 9.75 -7.53 7.90
CA ARG A 234 8.32 -7.87 7.80
C ARG A 234 7.47 -6.62 7.94
N TYR A 235 6.22 -6.71 7.51
CA TYR A 235 5.22 -5.73 7.86
C TYR A 235 4.81 -5.88 9.34
N TRP A 236 4.57 -4.76 10.00
CA TRP A 236 4.25 -4.63 11.41
C TRP A 236 3.58 -3.28 11.71
N ASP A 237 2.37 -3.31 12.25
CA ASP A 237 1.75 -2.12 12.86
C ASP A 237 2.11 -2.05 14.34
N ASP A 238 2.34 -0.85 14.89
CA ASP A 238 2.73 -0.64 16.29
C ASP A 238 1.57 -0.79 17.31
N ARG A 239 0.33 -0.96 16.85
CA ARG A 239 -0.85 -1.29 17.65
C ARG A 239 -1.32 -2.73 17.41
N ASP A 240 -1.93 -3.31 18.45
CA ASP A 240 -2.59 -4.62 18.47
C ASP A 240 -4.05 -4.50 18.91
N THR A 241 -4.72 -3.43 18.50
CA THR A 241 -6.18 -3.24 18.70
C THR A 241 -6.90 -3.37 17.36
N PRO A 242 -8.24 -3.47 17.29
CA PRO A 242 -8.93 -3.43 16.00
C PRO A 242 -8.59 -2.15 15.22
N ARG A 243 -8.45 -2.24 13.89
CA ARG A 243 -8.34 -1.09 12.97
C ARG A 243 -9.51 -0.16 13.20
N GLU A 244 -9.26 1.15 13.23
CA GLU A 244 -10.34 2.08 13.58
C GLU A 244 -11.35 2.21 12.43
N GLU A 245 -10.86 2.14 11.20
CA GLU A 245 -11.61 2.17 9.95
C GLU A 245 -12.36 0.86 9.61
N SER A 246 -12.02 -0.25 10.28
CA SER A 246 -12.61 -1.59 10.10
C SER A 246 -12.84 -2.28 11.45
N TRP A 247 -13.28 -1.52 12.46
CA TRP A 247 -13.28 -1.97 13.86
C TRP A 247 -14.09 -3.24 14.08
N ARG A 248 -15.29 -3.29 13.50
CA ARG A 248 -16.22 -4.40 13.69
C ARG A 248 -15.69 -5.67 13.00
N GLU A 249 -15.22 -5.52 11.76
CA GLU A 249 -14.67 -6.60 10.94
C GLU A 249 -13.47 -7.26 11.63
N ASP A 250 -12.59 -6.46 12.22
CA ASP A 250 -11.43 -6.94 12.99
C ASP A 250 -11.84 -7.69 14.27
N VAL A 251 -12.84 -7.18 15.00
CA VAL A 251 -13.39 -7.86 16.19
C VAL A 251 -14.01 -9.21 15.82
N GLU A 252 -14.79 -9.26 14.74
CA GLU A 252 -15.43 -10.48 14.25
C GLU A 252 -14.40 -11.51 13.76
N THR A 253 -13.36 -11.04 13.06
CA THR A 253 -12.26 -11.91 12.59
C THR A 253 -11.48 -12.52 13.75
N ALA A 254 -11.17 -11.72 14.78
CA ALA A 254 -10.51 -12.23 15.98
C ALA A 254 -11.40 -13.21 16.76
N ALA A 255 -12.70 -12.97 16.85
CA ALA A 255 -13.64 -13.89 17.47
C ALA A 255 -13.72 -15.25 16.73
N ALA A 256 -13.58 -15.25 15.40
CA ALA A 256 -13.50 -16.47 14.59
C ALA A 256 -12.17 -17.24 14.74
N ALA A 257 -11.13 -16.59 15.27
CA ALA A 257 -9.80 -17.17 15.50
C ALA A 257 -9.66 -17.76 16.93
N ALA A 258 -10.56 -18.67 17.31
CA ALA A 258 -10.74 -19.15 18.69
C ALA A 258 -9.49 -19.67 19.43
N HIS A 259 -8.42 -20.03 18.71
CA HIS A 259 -7.18 -20.56 19.28
C HIS A 259 -6.02 -19.53 19.35
N ARG A 260 -6.28 -18.27 19.03
CA ARG A 260 -5.28 -17.21 19.02
C ARG A 260 -5.69 -16.04 19.90
N PRO A 261 -4.76 -15.41 20.64
CA PRO A 261 -5.04 -14.16 21.31
C PRO A 261 -5.53 -13.10 20.31
N ALA A 262 -6.62 -12.40 20.64
CA ALA A 262 -7.22 -11.40 19.75
C ALA A 262 -6.22 -10.32 19.33
N ALA A 263 -5.37 -9.88 20.25
CA ALA A 263 -4.29 -8.92 20.01
C ALA A 263 -3.31 -9.36 18.90
N GLU A 264 -2.98 -10.65 18.81
CA GLU A 264 -2.12 -11.16 17.74
C GLU A 264 -2.83 -11.12 16.39
N VAL A 265 -4.11 -11.51 16.35
CA VAL A 265 -4.92 -11.44 15.13
C VAL A 265 -5.06 -10.00 14.64
N TRP A 266 -5.36 -9.06 15.54
CA TRP A 266 -5.44 -7.63 15.22
C TRP A 266 -4.10 -7.06 14.73
N ARG A 267 -2.98 -7.46 15.33
CA ARG A 267 -1.64 -7.09 14.86
C ARG A 267 -1.39 -7.58 13.43
N ASP A 268 -1.76 -8.82 13.11
CA ASP A 268 -1.58 -9.39 11.76
C ASP A 268 -2.52 -8.77 10.72
N LEU A 269 -3.76 -8.41 11.10
CA LEU A 269 -4.68 -7.65 10.24
C LEU A 269 -4.11 -6.27 9.92
N ARG A 270 -3.63 -5.55 10.93
CA ARG A 270 -2.99 -4.25 10.74
C ARG A 270 -1.70 -4.31 9.94
N ALA A 271 -0.86 -5.34 10.16
CA ALA A 271 0.31 -5.59 9.35
C ALA A 271 -0.07 -5.96 7.90
N GLY A 272 -1.18 -6.65 7.70
CA GLY A 272 -1.78 -6.89 6.38
C GLY A 272 -2.11 -5.57 5.67
N ALA A 273 -2.67 -4.60 6.39
CA ALA A 273 -2.90 -3.25 5.86
C ALA A 273 -1.60 -2.46 5.60
N GLU A 274 -0.56 -2.61 6.44
CA GLU A 274 0.78 -2.04 6.17
C GLU A 274 1.40 -2.63 4.89
N SER A 275 1.08 -3.86 4.53
CA SER A 275 1.58 -4.46 3.29
C SER A 275 0.98 -3.87 2.01
N GLY A 276 -0.13 -3.13 2.13
CA GLY A 276 -0.97 -2.72 1.01
C GLY A 276 -1.82 -3.86 0.42
N TRP A 277 -1.69 -5.10 0.92
CA TRP A 277 -2.42 -6.28 0.46
C TRP A 277 -3.45 -6.76 1.50
N ASP A 278 -4.33 -5.88 1.98
CA ASP A 278 -5.42 -6.16 2.92
C ASP A 278 -6.72 -6.53 2.17
N PHE A 279 -7.14 -7.78 2.05
CA PHE A 279 -6.44 -8.99 2.46
C PHE A 279 -6.17 -9.94 1.30
N SER A 280 -5.33 -10.92 1.58
CA SER A 280 -4.85 -11.92 0.64
C SER A 280 -4.61 -13.24 1.35
N SER A 281 -4.83 -14.33 0.63
CA SER A 281 -4.38 -15.68 0.94
C SER A 281 -2.87 -15.73 1.16
N ARG A 282 -2.12 -14.80 0.56
CA ARG A 282 -0.69 -14.55 0.76
C ARG A 282 -0.30 -14.39 2.22
N TRP A 283 -1.21 -14.00 3.11
CA TRP A 283 -0.93 -13.81 4.53
C TRP A 283 -1.52 -14.90 5.44
N CYS A 284 -2.33 -15.80 4.90
CA CYS A 284 -3.07 -16.78 5.69
C CYS A 284 -2.33 -18.13 5.75
N ALA A 285 -2.38 -18.80 6.90
CA ALA A 285 -1.92 -20.18 7.00
C ALA A 285 -2.87 -21.14 6.26
N ASP A 286 -4.18 -20.88 6.34
CA ASP A 286 -5.23 -21.46 5.51
C ASP A 286 -5.71 -20.39 4.51
N PRO A 287 -5.35 -20.49 3.22
CA PRO A 287 -5.71 -19.54 2.17
C PRO A 287 -7.20 -19.17 2.08
N ALA A 288 -8.10 -20.04 2.54
CA ALA A 288 -9.54 -19.83 2.48
C ALA A 288 -10.10 -19.10 3.71
N ARG A 289 -9.31 -18.89 4.77
CA ARG A 289 -9.81 -18.38 6.06
C ARG A 289 -8.93 -17.26 6.61
N ILE A 290 -9.45 -16.03 6.54
CA ILE A 290 -8.78 -14.82 7.07
C ILE A 290 -8.48 -14.89 8.57
N ALA A 291 -9.26 -15.64 9.35
CA ALA A 291 -8.97 -15.89 10.77
C ALA A 291 -7.60 -16.57 11.02
N THR A 292 -6.96 -17.11 9.98
CA THR A 292 -5.62 -17.71 10.03
C THR A 292 -4.51 -16.78 9.54
N ILE A 293 -4.78 -15.49 9.38
CA ILE A 293 -3.80 -14.48 8.98
C ILE A 293 -2.59 -14.46 9.92
N GLU A 294 -1.37 -14.56 9.38
CA GLU A 294 -0.11 -14.63 10.13
C GLU A 294 0.93 -13.68 9.52
N THR A 295 0.51 -12.49 9.09
CA THR A 295 1.35 -11.52 8.34
C THR A 295 2.71 -11.27 9.01
N THR A 296 2.75 -11.14 10.33
CA THR A 296 3.98 -10.87 11.09
C THR A 296 4.90 -12.10 11.21
N ALA A 297 4.43 -13.30 10.87
CA ALA A 297 5.27 -14.50 10.76
C ALA A 297 5.94 -14.63 9.39
N ILE A 298 5.66 -13.70 8.46
CA ILE A 298 6.12 -13.75 7.08
C ILE A 298 7.11 -12.60 6.83
N ALA A 299 8.27 -12.93 6.26
CA ALA A 299 9.19 -12.01 5.63
C ALA A 299 8.78 -11.87 4.15
N PRO A 300 8.22 -10.72 3.71
CA PRO A 300 7.70 -10.55 2.37
C PRO A 300 8.81 -10.30 1.35
N VAL A 301 8.74 -10.92 0.17
CA VAL A 301 9.74 -10.73 -0.90
C VAL A 301 9.75 -9.29 -1.42
N ASP A 302 8.58 -8.69 -1.58
CA ASP A 302 8.41 -7.33 -2.07
C ASP A 302 9.01 -6.28 -1.12
N LEU A 303 8.71 -6.38 0.18
CA LEU A 303 9.30 -5.48 1.18
C LEU A 303 10.83 -5.58 1.20
N ASN A 304 11.37 -6.80 1.21
CA ASN A 304 12.83 -6.98 1.25
C ASN A 304 13.48 -6.52 -0.06
N ALA A 305 12.80 -6.66 -1.20
CA ALA A 305 13.26 -6.09 -2.47
C ALA A 305 13.25 -4.55 -2.43
N LEU A 306 12.16 -3.92 -1.96
CA LEU A 306 12.06 -2.46 -1.84
C LEU A 306 13.12 -1.90 -0.89
N LEU A 307 13.39 -2.55 0.23
CA LEU A 307 14.45 -2.13 1.15
C LEU A 307 15.85 -2.27 0.54
N CYS A 308 16.08 -3.27 -0.31
CA CYS A 308 17.33 -3.36 -1.07
C CYS A 308 17.48 -2.17 -2.03
N GLY A 309 16.39 -1.80 -2.72
CA GLY A 309 16.35 -0.61 -3.58
C GLY A 309 16.58 0.70 -2.80
N LEU A 310 15.98 0.83 -1.62
CA LEU A 310 16.20 1.97 -0.72
C LEU A 310 17.66 2.03 -0.24
N GLU A 311 18.26 0.90 0.15
CA GLU A 311 19.67 0.82 0.54
C GLU A 311 20.59 1.22 -0.62
N GLN A 312 20.29 0.81 -1.86
CA GLN A 312 21.01 1.24 -3.06
C GLN A 312 20.87 2.75 -3.32
N ALA A 313 19.66 3.31 -3.17
CA ALA A 313 19.41 4.73 -3.33
C ALA A 313 20.18 5.58 -2.29
N ILE A 314 20.21 5.14 -1.02
CA ILE A 314 21.01 5.80 0.02
C ILE A 314 22.51 5.74 -0.31
N ALA A 315 23.01 4.58 -0.76
CA ALA A 315 24.41 4.44 -1.14
C ALA A 315 24.80 5.38 -2.29
N ALA A 316 23.95 5.47 -3.33
CA ALA A 316 24.15 6.34 -4.48
C ALA A 316 24.07 7.83 -4.09
N GLY A 317 23.04 8.23 -3.35
CA GLY A 317 22.89 9.60 -2.85
C GLY A 317 24.05 10.02 -1.95
N ALA A 318 24.53 9.14 -1.07
CA ALA A 318 25.70 9.39 -0.22
C ALA A 318 26.98 9.55 -1.04
N ALA A 319 27.20 8.72 -2.06
CA ALA A 319 28.36 8.85 -2.94
C ALA A 319 28.34 10.19 -3.69
N HIS A 320 27.17 10.58 -4.23
CA HIS A 320 26.98 11.85 -4.92
C HIS A 320 27.15 13.06 -3.98
N ALA A 321 26.73 12.94 -2.72
CA ALA A 321 26.91 13.98 -1.69
C ALA A 321 28.34 14.09 -1.14
N GLY A 322 29.27 13.21 -1.55
CA GLY A 322 30.64 13.20 -1.03
C GLY A 322 30.78 12.55 0.36
N GLU A 323 29.89 11.61 0.71
CA GLU A 323 29.92 10.84 1.97
C GLU A 323 30.34 9.37 1.73
N PRO A 324 31.62 9.08 1.41
CA PRO A 324 32.05 7.75 0.97
C PRO A 324 31.91 6.65 2.03
N ALA A 325 32.05 6.98 3.32
CA ALA A 325 31.88 6.01 4.40
C ALA A 325 30.42 5.53 4.50
N LEU A 326 29.47 6.46 4.40
CA LEU A 326 28.04 6.16 4.39
C LEU A 326 27.66 5.37 3.12
N ALA A 327 28.20 5.77 1.97
CA ALA A 327 27.99 5.06 0.72
C ALA A 327 28.46 3.59 0.81
N ALA A 328 29.67 3.36 1.33
CA ALA A 328 30.20 2.01 1.52
C ALA A 328 29.37 1.18 2.50
N GLN A 329 28.91 1.79 3.59
CA GLN A 329 28.05 1.13 4.58
C GLN A 329 26.74 0.64 3.94
N PHE A 330 26.03 1.52 3.23
CA PHE A 330 24.75 1.17 2.61
C PHE A 330 24.90 0.27 1.39
N HIS A 331 26.01 0.38 0.66
CA HIS A 331 26.35 -0.57 -0.40
C HIS A 331 26.48 -2.00 0.14
N ALA A 332 27.19 -2.18 1.26
CA ALA A 332 27.33 -3.49 1.90
C ALA A 332 25.98 -4.05 2.39
N ARG A 333 25.09 -3.19 2.93
CA ARG A 333 23.72 -3.59 3.32
C ARG A 333 22.90 -4.06 2.12
N ALA A 334 22.89 -3.26 1.05
CA ALA A 334 22.20 -3.60 -0.19
C ALA A 334 22.70 -4.93 -0.78
N GLN A 335 24.03 -5.14 -0.83
CA GLN A 335 24.62 -6.40 -1.31
C GLN A 335 24.20 -7.60 -0.48
N ALA A 336 24.25 -7.49 0.85
CA ALA A 336 23.82 -8.55 1.76
C ALA A 336 22.34 -8.91 1.54
N ARG A 337 21.46 -7.90 1.42
CA ARG A 337 20.04 -8.12 1.18
C ARG A 337 19.74 -8.68 -0.20
N GLN A 338 20.45 -8.22 -1.24
CA GLN A 338 20.35 -8.76 -2.58
C GLN A 338 20.72 -10.25 -2.62
N GLN A 339 21.79 -10.64 -1.93
CA GLN A 339 22.19 -12.04 -1.80
C GLN A 339 21.10 -12.86 -1.11
N LEU A 340 20.48 -12.34 -0.05
CA LEU A 340 19.38 -13.01 0.64
C LEU A 340 18.15 -13.18 -0.28
N LEU A 341 17.79 -12.16 -1.07
CA LEU A 341 16.72 -12.25 -2.07
C LEU A 341 17.01 -13.34 -3.10
N GLN A 342 18.22 -13.35 -3.66
CA GLN A 342 18.60 -14.30 -4.70
C GLN A 342 18.75 -15.74 -4.21
N THR A 343 18.90 -15.96 -2.89
CA THR A 343 19.15 -17.29 -2.33
C THR A 343 17.97 -17.79 -1.50
N ARG A 344 17.54 -17.04 -0.49
CA ARG A 344 16.52 -17.49 0.46
C ARG A 344 15.11 -17.31 -0.04
N PHE A 345 14.83 -16.18 -0.69
CA PHE A 345 13.50 -15.93 -1.26
C PHE A 345 13.29 -16.68 -2.58
N TRP A 346 14.31 -17.36 -3.10
CA TRP A 346 14.18 -18.20 -4.29
C TRP A 346 13.71 -19.60 -3.91
N SER A 347 12.50 -19.97 -4.32
CA SER A 347 11.93 -21.30 -4.12
C SER A 347 12.06 -22.13 -5.39
N GLY A 348 12.54 -23.37 -5.27
CA GLY A 348 12.69 -24.31 -6.38
C GLY A 348 14.04 -24.23 -7.11
N ASP A 349 14.22 -25.09 -8.12
CA ASP A 349 15.42 -25.07 -8.97
C ASP A 349 15.42 -23.85 -9.93
N THR A 350 16.50 -23.64 -10.68
CA THR A 350 16.62 -22.48 -11.57
C THR A 350 15.71 -22.52 -12.81
N GLN A 351 15.04 -23.64 -13.11
CA GLN A 351 14.19 -23.79 -14.29
C GLN A 351 12.68 -23.74 -13.97
N ALA A 352 12.29 -24.15 -12.77
CA ALA A 352 10.91 -24.13 -12.27
C ALA A 352 10.74 -23.24 -11.03
N GLY A 353 11.79 -22.52 -10.63
CA GLY A 353 11.77 -21.69 -9.44
C GLY A 353 11.06 -20.35 -9.62
N HIS A 354 10.73 -19.76 -8.48
CA HIS A 354 10.15 -18.43 -8.38
C HIS A 354 10.56 -17.77 -7.07
N PHE A 355 10.49 -16.44 -7.02
CA PHE A 355 10.58 -15.76 -5.73
C PHE A 355 9.31 -16.00 -4.90
N ALA A 356 9.47 -16.22 -3.61
CA ALA A 356 8.39 -16.48 -2.67
C ALA A 356 8.68 -15.80 -1.32
N ASP A 357 7.61 -15.49 -0.59
CA ASP A 357 7.73 -15.02 0.78
C ASP A 357 8.26 -16.14 1.69
N LEU A 358 8.88 -15.74 2.81
CA LEU A 358 9.47 -16.68 3.75
C LEU A 358 8.73 -16.65 5.07
N ARG A 359 8.30 -17.82 5.56
CA ARG A 359 7.91 -17.95 6.96
C ARG A 359 9.20 -18.02 7.79
N TRP A 360 9.56 -16.93 8.45
CA TRP A 360 10.95 -16.73 8.90
C TRP A 360 11.40 -17.70 10.01
N GLN A 361 10.46 -18.31 10.73
CA GLN A 361 10.73 -19.34 11.76
C GLN A 361 10.70 -20.78 11.20
N SER A 362 10.18 -20.99 9.99
CA SER A 362 10.08 -22.30 9.37
C SER A 362 10.18 -22.14 7.85
N ALA A 363 11.42 -22.17 7.34
CA ALA A 363 11.71 -21.91 5.94
C ALA A 363 11.27 -23.04 4.98
N ASP A 364 10.79 -24.17 5.52
CA ASP A 364 10.52 -25.38 4.74
C ASP A 364 9.14 -25.39 4.04
N ALA A 365 8.25 -24.46 4.40
CA ALA A 365 6.93 -24.34 3.77
C ALA A 365 6.94 -23.26 2.69
N ALA A 366 7.07 -23.67 1.43
CA ALA A 366 6.98 -22.76 0.28
C ALA A 366 5.61 -22.07 0.26
N ARG A 367 5.61 -20.72 0.31
CA ARG A 367 4.40 -19.90 0.15
C ARG A 367 4.00 -19.89 -1.34
N PRO A 368 2.70 -19.72 -1.66
CA PRO A 368 2.23 -19.75 -3.04
C PRO A 368 2.85 -18.61 -3.86
N LEU A 369 3.02 -18.85 -5.16
CA LEU A 369 3.40 -17.81 -6.11
C LEU A 369 2.34 -16.70 -6.14
N THR A 370 2.80 -15.46 -5.96
CA THR A 370 2.00 -14.25 -6.09
C THR A 370 2.71 -13.24 -7.00
N ALA A 371 2.01 -12.21 -7.45
CA ALA A 371 2.60 -11.14 -8.25
C ALA A 371 3.70 -10.34 -7.50
N ALA A 372 3.77 -10.42 -6.17
CA ALA A 372 4.86 -9.82 -5.39
C ALA A 372 6.24 -10.39 -5.76
N ALA A 373 6.29 -11.62 -6.28
CA ALA A 373 7.49 -12.28 -6.79
C ALA A 373 8.16 -11.53 -7.96
N LEU A 374 7.48 -10.55 -8.57
CA LEU A 374 8.01 -9.73 -9.65
C LEU A 374 8.71 -8.45 -9.16
N MET A 375 8.60 -8.11 -7.87
CA MET A 375 9.29 -6.94 -7.30
C MET A 375 10.83 -7.02 -7.45
N PRO A 376 11.50 -8.17 -7.23
CA PRO A 376 12.94 -8.30 -7.51
C PRO A 376 13.31 -8.05 -8.97
N LEU A 377 12.44 -8.39 -9.94
CA LEU A 377 12.67 -8.08 -11.35
C LEU A 377 12.49 -6.58 -11.59
N PHE A 378 11.42 -5.98 -11.09
CA PHE A 378 11.15 -4.54 -11.21
C PHE A 378 12.33 -3.66 -10.74
N LEU A 379 12.94 -4.04 -9.62
CA LEU A 379 14.07 -3.33 -9.03
C LEU A 379 15.45 -3.74 -9.59
N GLY A 380 15.51 -4.69 -10.52
CA GLY A 380 16.80 -5.11 -11.10
C GLY A 380 17.67 -5.94 -10.15
N LEU A 381 17.05 -6.69 -9.23
CA LEU A 381 17.74 -7.45 -8.18
C LEU A 381 17.90 -8.94 -8.49
N ALA A 382 17.13 -9.47 -9.43
CA ALA A 382 17.22 -10.87 -9.88
C ALA A 382 18.45 -11.15 -10.75
N THR A 383 18.87 -12.42 -10.81
CA THR A 383 19.78 -12.85 -11.88
C THR A 383 19.01 -13.04 -13.19
N ARG A 384 19.69 -13.05 -14.35
CA ARG A 384 19.05 -13.34 -15.64
C ARG A 384 18.36 -14.71 -15.69
N ALA A 385 18.94 -15.72 -15.03
CA ALA A 385 18.34 -17.05 -14.94
C ALA A 385 17.04 -17.03 -14.11
N GLN A 386 17.06 -16.36 -12.96
CA GLN A 386 15.85 -16.18 -12.13
C GLN A 386 14.78 -15.39 -12.86
N ALA A 387 15.15 -14.35 -13.61
CA ALA A 387 14.20 -13.58 -14.41
C ALA A 387 13.56 -14.42 -15.51
N ALA A 388 14.33 -15.29 -16.19
CA ALA A 388 13.80 -16.22 -17.19
C ALA A 388 12.81 -17.22 -16.59
N ALA A 389 13.13 -17.82 -15.44
CA ALA A 389 12.21 -18.70 -14.73
C ALA A 389 10.95 -17.96 -14.24
N MET A 390 11.09 -16.75 -13.71
CA MET A 390 9.96 -15.90 -13.34
C MET A 390 9.07 -15.55 -14.53
N ALA A 391 9.64 -15.27 -15.70
CA ALA A 391 8.86 -15.02 -16.91
C ALA A 391 8.02 -16.25 -17.30
N ALA A 392 8.60 -17.45 -17.24
CA ALA A 392 7.89 -18.69 -17.49
C ALA A 392 6.75 -18.94 -16.47
N GLN A 393 7.03 -18.80 -15.16
CA GLN A 393 6.02 -18.97 -14.12
C GLN A 393 4.90 -17.92 -14.22
N THR A 394 5.25 -16.69 -14.56
CA THR A 394 4.29 -15.59 -14.76
C THR A 394 3.34 -15.91 -15.91
N ALA A 395 3.87 -16.27 -17.08
CA ALA A 395 3.07 -16.64 -18.24
C ALA A 395 2.18 -17.86 -17.97
N GLN A 396 2.67 -18.84 -17.22
CA GLN A 396 1.94 -20.08 -16.97
C GLN A 396 0.86 -19.95 -15.89
N ARG A 397 1.11 -19.16 -14.83
CA ARG A 397 0.29 -19.20 -13.60
C ARG A 397 -0.40 -17.90 -13.24
N LEU A 398 0.11 -16.76 -13.69
CA LEU A 398 -0.41 -15.45 -13.28
C LEU A 398 -0.97 -14.62 -14.45
N LEU A 399 -0.60 -14.90 -15.69
CA LEU A 399 -1.15 -14.20 -16.85
C LEU A 399 -2.61 -14.63 -17.10
N GLY A 400 -3.54 -13.76 -16.77
CA GLY A 400 -4.97 -13.89 -17.09
C GLY A 400 -5.32 -13.25 -18.44
N ALA A 401 -6.58 -13.41 -18.87
CA ALA A 401 -7.09 -12.83 -20.12
C ALA A 401 -7.01 -11.30 -20.15
N ASN A 402 -7.11 -10.67 -18.98
CA ASN A 402 -7.29 -9.24 -18.80
C ASN A 402 -6.12 -8.56 -18.05
N GLY A 403 -4.96 -9.22 -18.05
CA GLY A 403 -3.75 -8.76 -17.38
C GLY A 403 -3.24 -9.80 -16.40
N LEU A 404 -2.44 -9.36 -15.44
CA LEU A 404 -1.84 -10.20 -14.42
C LEU A 404 -2.78 -10.38 -13.21
N LEU A 405 -2.98 -11.63 -12.81
CA LEU A 405 -3.61 -12.03 -11.57
C LEU A 405 -2.72 -11.69 -10.37
N THR A 406 -3.33 -11.32 -9.26
CA THR A 406 -2.63 -11.04 -7.99
C THR A 406 -2.00 -12.30 -7.40
N THR A 407 -2.77 -13.39 -7.39
CA THR A 407 -2.36 -14.73 -6.98
C THR A 407 -3.00 -15.75 -7.92
N ALA A 408 -2.60 -17.01 -7.83
CA ALA A 408 -3.29 -18.12 -8.53
C ALA A 408 -4.49 -18.70 -7.73
N LEU A 409 -4.83 -18.12 -6.56
CA LEU A 409 -5.80 -18.66 -5.62
C LEU A 409 -7.02 -17.75 -5.53
N ALA A 410 -8.22 -18.31 -5.69
CA ALA A 410 -9.47 -17.58 -5.50
C ALA A 410 -9.98 -17.79 -4.06
N SER A 411 -9.58 -16.90 -3.16
CA SER A 411 -9.94 -16.98 -1.73
C SER A 411 -11.23 -16.23 -1.36
N GLY A 412 -11.71 -15.34 -2.26
CA GLY A 412 -12.75 -14.35 -1.96
C GLY A 412 -12.21 -13.04 -1.36
N GLN A 413 -10.92 -12.99 -1.00
CA GLN A 413 -10.24 -11.76 -0.61
C GLN A 413 -9.88 -10.92 -1.85
N GLN A 414 -9.63 -9.62 -1.64
CA GLN A 414 -9.45 -8.70 -2.77
C GLN A 414 -8.07 -8.77 -3.43
N TRP A 415 -7.02 -9.09 -2.68
CA TRP A 415 -5.66 -9.27 -3.19
C TRP A 415 -5.39 -10.73 -3.55
N ASP A 416 -6.28 -11.32 -4.34
CA ASP A 416 -6.25 -12.70 -4.80
C ASP A 416 -6.93 -12.83 -6.17
N ALA A 417 -6.82 -14.01 -6.79
CA ALA A 417 -7.61 -14.30 -7.98
C ALA A 417 -9.12 -14.10 -7.70
N PRO A 418 -9.89 -13.61 -8.67
CA PRO A 418 -9.49 -13.31 -10.03
C PRO A 418 -8.96 -11.87 -10.23
N ASN A 419 -8.76 -11.10 -9.16
CA ASN A 419 -8.43 -9.68 -9.29
C ASN A 419 -7.01 -9.44 -9.81
N GLY A 420 -6.87 -8.43 -10.65
CA GLY A 420 -5.63 -7.75 -11.01
C GLY A 420 -5.67 -6.29 -10.57
N TRP A 421 -4.51 -5.80 -10.12
CA TRP A 421 -4.34 -4.43 -9.60
C TRP A 421 -3.31 -3.69 -10.43
N ALA A 422 -3.59 -2.41 -10.71
CA ALA A 422 -2.74 -1.57 -11.57
C ALA A 422 -1.26 -1.57 -11.16
N PRO A 423 -0.90 -1.41 -9.87
CA PRO A 423 0.49 -1.49 -9.42
C PRO A 423 1.23 -2.74 -9.88
N LEU A 424 0.57 -3.89 -9.78
CA LEU A 424 1.16 -5.19 -10.07
C LEU A 424 1.39 -5.40 -11.56
N GLN A 425 0.54 -4.80 -12.41
CA GLN A 425 0.73 -4.79 -13.86
C GLN A 425 1.98 -4.01 -14.24
N TRP A 426 2.15 -2.82 -13.63
CA TRP A 426 3.30 -1.97 -13.85
C TRP A 426 4.60 -2.63 -13.41
N ILE A 427 4.63 -3.15 -12.17
CA ILE A 427 5.77 -3.87 -11.59
C ILE A 427 6.16 -5.05 -12.49
N ALA A 428 5.19 -5.85 -12.93
CA ALA A 428 5.42 -7.00 -13.79
C ALA A 428 5.97 -6.61 -15.16
N ALA A 429 5.29 -5.70 -15.87
CA ALA A 429 5.67 -5.30 -17.21
C ALA A 429 7.08 -4.68 -17.21
N GLN A 430 7.35 -3.73 -16.31
CA GLN A 430 8.67 -3.11 -16.21
C GLN A 430 9.76 -4.08 -15.76
N GLY A 431 9.46 -4.95 -14.79
CA GLY A 431 10.40 -5.96 -14.34
C GLY A 431 10.77 -6.94 -15.44
N LEU A 432 9.80 -7.44 -16.20
CA LEU A 432 10.04 -8.35 -17.31
C LEU A 432 10.80 -7.67 -18.46
N ALA A 433 10.42 -6.44 -18.82
CA ALA A 433 11.09 -5.66 -19.86
C ALA A 433 12.56 -5.40 -19.51
N ARG A 434 12.87 -5.05 -18.25
CA ARG A 434 14.24 -4.83 -17.76
C ARG A 434 15.18 -6.02 -18.02
N TYR A 435 14.65 -7.25 -18.03
CA TYR A 435 15.44 -8.47 -18.24
C TYR A 435 15.36 -9.02 -19.67
N GLY A 436 14.76 -8.28 -20.60
CA GLY A 436 14.67 -8.66 -22.01
C GLY A 436 13.46 -9.57 -22.33
N HIS A 437 12.47 -9.66 -21.45
CA HIS A 437 11.21 -10.36 -21.69
C HIS A 437 10.12 -9.40 -22.21
N GLY A 438 10.50 -8.54 -23.16
CA GLY A 438 9.65 -7.44 -23.68
C GLY A 438 8.33 -7.91 -24.30
N ALA A 439 8.29 -9.10 -24.91
CA ALA A 439 7.05 -9.66 -25.46
C ALA A 439 5.99 -9.92 -24.38
N LEU A 440 6.37 -10.61 -23.29
CA LEU A 440 5.46 -10.87 -22.17
C LEU A 440 5.08 -9.58 -21.42
N ALA A 441 6.04 -8.65 -21.28
CA ALA A 441 5.78 -7.33 -20.72
C ALA A 441 4.71 -6.56 -21.51
N THR A 442 4.84 -6.53 -22.84
CA THR A 442 3.89 -5.87 -23.75
C THR A 442 2.53 -6.56 -23.71
N GLU A 443 2.50 -7.89 -23.60
CA GLU A 443 1.26 -8.65 -23.51
C GLU A 443 0.49 -8.36 -22.22
N ILE A 444 1.17 -8.31 -21.06
CA ILE A 444 0.55 -7.92 -19.78
C ILE A 444 0.00 -6.50 -19.88
N ALA A 445 0.80 -5.57 -20.39
CA ALA A 445 0.40 -4.17 -20.54
C ALA A 445 -0.82 -4.00 -21.46
N GLY A 446 -0.81 -4.66 -22.63
CA GLY A 446 -1.89 -4.62 -23.59
C GLY A 446 -3.19 -5.20 -23.03
N ARG A 447 -3.14 -6.41 -22.45
CA ARG A 447 -4.32 -7.05 -21.85
C ARG A 447 -4.94 -6.21 -20.73
N TRP A 448 -4.11 -5.60 -19.88
CA TRP A 448 -4.57 -4.69 -18.84
C TRP A 448 -5.23 -3.44 -19.42
N CYS A 449 -4.54 -2.72 -20.30
CA CYS A 449 -5.06 -1.49 -20.90
C CYS A 449 -6.37 -1.76 -21.68
N ASP A 450 -6.46 -2.86 -22.41
CA ASP A 450 -7.69 -3.22 -23.12
C ASP A 450 -8.84 -3.54 -22.16
N SER A 451 -8.56 -4.21 -21.03
CA SER A 451 -9.56 -4.46 -19.98
C SER A 451 -10.07 -3.16 -19.36
N VAL A 452 -9.17 -2.26 -18.96
CA VAL A 452 -9.51 -0.94 -18.43
C VAL A 452 -10.35 -0.15 -19.43
N ARG A 453 -9.97 -0.16 -20.71
CA ARG A 453 -10.71 0.53 -21.78
C ARG A 453 -12.12 -0.05 -21.96
N ARG A 454 -12.27 -1.37 -22.02
CA ARG A 454 -13.59 -2.03 -22.15
C ARG A 454 -14.53 -1.66 -21.00
N VAL A 455 -14.06 -1.70 -19.76
CA VAL A 455 -14.86 -1.30 -18.59
C VAL A 455 -15.19 0.18 -18.64
N PHE A 456 -14.22 1.03 -19.02
CA PHE A 456 -14.46 2.46 -19.18
C PHE A 456 -15.48 2.74 -20.29
N GLU A 457 -15.49 2.02 -21.40
CA GLU A 457 -16.46 2.12 -22.51
C GLU A 457 -17.84 1.52 -22.16
N ALA A 458 -17.91 0.59 -21.21
CA ALA A 458 -19.18 0.07 -20.71
C ALA A 458 -19.82 1.00 -19.66
N THR A 459 -19.02 1.54 -18.74
CA THR A 459 -19.52 2.17 -17.49
C THR A 459 -19.22 3.66 -17.37
N GLY A 460 -18.17 4.15 -18.03
CA GLY A 460 -17.69 5.53 -17.93
C GLY A 460 -16.80 5.75 -16.71
N ARG A 461 -16.41 4.67 -16.03
CA ARG A 461 -15.65 4.69 -14.78
C ARG A 461 -14.31 3.99 -14.95
N LEU A 462 -13.32 4.46 -14.20
CA LEU A 462 -12.09 3.72 -13.93
C LEU A 462 -12.14 3.22 -12.48
N LEU A 463 -11.92 1.92 -12.32
CA LEU A 463 -12.06 1.23 -11.06
C LEU A 463 -10.71 1.05 -10.35
N GLU A 464 -10.80 0.80 -9.05
CA GLU A 464 -9.67 0.42 -8.19
C GLU A 464 -8.96 -0.87 -8.65
N LYS A 465 -9.74 -1.90 -9.01
CA LYS A 465 -9.28 -3.26 -9.37
C LYS A 465 -10.20 -3.90 -10.44
N TYR A 466 -9.66 -4.88 -11.18
CA TYR A 466 -10.34 -5.50 -12.32
C TYR A 466 -10.27 -7.03 -12.23
N ASP A 467 -11.26 -7.74 -12.76
CA ASP A 467 -11.15 -9.19 -12.94
C ASP A 467 -10.14 -9.45 -14.09
N ALA A 468 -8.98 -10.01 -13.74
CA ALA A 468 -7.92 -10.32 -14.68
C ALA A 468 -8.16 -11.65 -15.41
N ALA A 469 -9.11 -12.48 -14.97
CA ALA A 469 -9.43 -13.77 -15.56
C ALA A 469 -10.59 -13.71 -16.58
N GLN A 470 -11.59 -12.87 -16.32
CA GLN A 470 -12.85 -12.78 -17.09
C GLN A 470 -13.24 -11.32 -17.36
N ASP A 471 -14.02 -11.09 -18.42
CA ASP A 471 -14.50 -9.75 -18.81
C ASP A 471 -15.62 -9.21 -17.90
N ARG A 472 -15.27 -8.87 -16.65
CA ARG A 472 -16.17 -8.23 -15.68
C ARG A 472 -15.40 -7.33 -14.69
N PRO A 473 -16.09 -6.45 -13.94
CA PRO A 473 -15.46 -5.71 -12.84
C PRO A 473 -14.87 -6.64 -11.77
N GLY A 474 -13.77 -6.23 -11.13
CA GLY A 474 -13.21 -6.91 -9.97
C GLY A 474 -14.08 -6.72 -8.71
N GLY A 475 -13.84 -7.53 -7.67
CA GLY A 475 -14.65 -7.52 -6.44
C GLY A 475 -13.94 -8.11 -5.23
N GLY A 476 -14.69 -8.53 -4.20
CA GLY A 476 -14.16 -9.16 -2.98
C GLY A 476 -13.49 -8.19 -2.00
N GLY A 477 -13.18 -8.68 -0.80
CA GLY A 477 -12.65 -7.88 0.32
C GLY A 477 -13.74 -7.26 1.20
N GLU A 478 -13.36 -6.28 2.04
CA GLU A 478 -14.21 -5.70 3.08
C GLU A 478 -15.13 -4.56 2.59
N TYR A 479 -14.95 -4.07 1.36
CA TYR A 479 -15.70 -2.92 0.83
C TYR A 479 -15.96 -3.03 -0.68
N GLU A 480 -16.93 -2.27 -1.17
CA GLU A 480 -17.29 -2.20 -2.59
C GLU A 480 -16.18 -1.55 -3.43
N THR A 481 -16.06 -1.93 -4.70
CA THR A 481 -15.04 -1.39 -5.61
C THR A 481 -15.17 0.12 -5.78
N GLN A 482 -14.05 0.85 -5.66
CA GLN A 482 -14.03 2.31 -5.71
C GLN A 482 -13.84 2.87 -7.13
N ASP A 483 -14.41 4.06 -7.36
CA ASP A 483 -14.26 4.82 -8.61
C ASP A 483 -13.17 5.89 -8.50
N GLY A 484 -12.40 6.07 -9.56
CA GLY A 484 -11.37 7.09 -9.66
C GLY A 484 -10.35 6.70 -10.72
N PHE A 485 -9.45 5.75 -10.51
CA PHE A 485 -8.74 5.52 -9.27
C PHE A 485 -7.27 5.87 -9.54
N GLY A 486 -6.63 6.64 -8.66
CA GLY A 486 -5.33 7.29 -8.88
C GLY A 486 -4.28 6.40 -9.56
N TRP A 487 -4.02 5.20 -9.01
CA TRP A 487 -3.06 4.27 -9.59
C TRP A 487 -3.47 3.67 -10.94
N THR A 488 -4.76 3.55 -11.23
CA THR A 488 -5.30 2.87 -12.40
C THR A 488 -5.14 3.82 -13.55
N ASN A 489 -5.54 5.07 -13.29
CA ASN A 489 -5.31 6.21 -14.16
C ASN A 489 -3.81 6.31 -14.45
N GLY A 490 -2.99 6.37 -13.40
CA GLY A 490 -1.54 6.56 -13.52
C GLY A 490 -0.83 5.47 -14.32
N VAL A 491 -1.12 4.20 -14.00
CA VAL A 491 -0.53 3.04 -14.68
C VAL A 491 -1.05 2.90 -16.10
N TYR A 492 -2.36 3.14 -16.34
CA TYR A 492 -2.91 3.10 -17.70
C TYR A 492 -2.18 4.09 -18.61
N VAL A 493 -1.99 5.34 -18.15
CA VAL A 493 -1.22 6.35 -18.87
C VAL A 493 0.23 5.89 -19.09
N ALA A 494 0.89 5.41 -18.04
CA ALA A 494 2.29 5.03 -18.09
C ALA A 494 2.57 3.88 -19.07
N LEU A 495 1.67 2.90 -19.13
CA LEU A 495 1.75 1.75 -20.03
C LEU A 495 1.40 2.11 -21.48
N GLN A 496 0.38 2.94 -21.69
CA GLN A 496 -0.08 3.29 -23.04
C GLN A 496 0.84 4.30 -23.73
N ASP A 497 1.30 5.32 -23.00
CA ASP A 497 1.80 6.55 -23.63
C ASP A 497 3.28 6.84 -23.38
N GLY A 498 4.02 6.06 -22.57
CA GLY A 498 5.38 6.49 -22.27
C GLY A 498 6.36 5.49 -21.67
N LEU A 499 6.13 5.09 -20.42
CA LEU A 499 7.24 4.74 -19.52
C LEU A 499 7.68 3.28 -19.63
N LEU A 500 6.91 2.41 -20.30
CA LEU A 500 7.31 1.03 -20.58
C LEU A 500 8.26 1.01 -21.80
N LYS A 501 9.55 0.76 -21.53
CA LYS A 501 10.58 0.59 -22.58
C LYS A 501 10.87 -0.90 -22.73
N THR A 502 10.54 -1.50 -23.87
CA THR A 502 10.65 -2.96 -24.12
C THR A 502 11.86 -3.36 -24.94
#